data_AF-A0A523NJX6-F1
#
_entry.id   AF-A0A523NJX6-F1
#
_cell.length_a   1.000
_cell.length_b   1.000
_cell.length_c   1.000
_cell.angle_alpha   90.00
_cell.angle_beta   90.00
_cell.angle_gamma   90.00
#
_symmetry.space_group_name_H-M   'P 1'
#
loop_
_entity.id
_entity.type
_entity.pdbx_description
1 polymer ?
#
loop_
_entity_poly.entity_id
_entity_poly.type
_entity_poly.pdbx_seq_one_letter_code
_entity_poly.pdbx_strand_id
1 'polypeptide(L)'
;MGQRIRSMDGRGYQAYKSLQGTTWDCAPFTLKFEHVQGDPFAWPTRLSVTIALQDSGLPPACHDTPLKRLALEDFLLRAFHDAVRRVNPKSAGSGKSGVITALTPGQKILKRSAVAVAEGQVELIHFVGLPAD
;
A
#
# COMPACT_ATOMS: atom_id res chain seq x y z
N MET A 1 -15.75 -5.26 -0.69
CA MET A 1 -14.93 -4.32 -1.52
C MET A 1 -15.64 -3.90 -2.81
N GLY A 2 -16.00 -4.83 -3.70
CA GLY A 2 -16.55 -4.48 -5.03
C GLY A 2 -17.88 -3.72 -5.08
N GLN A 3 -18.75 -3.78 -4.05
CA GLN A 3 -19.99 -2.99 -4.02
C GLN A 3 -19.75 -1.50 -3.73
N ARG A 4 -18.75 -1.15 -2.90
CA ARG A 4 -18.43 0.26 -2.58
C ARG A 4 -17.78 0.96 -3.78
N ILE A 5 -16.89 0.27 -4.48
CA ILE A 5 -16.26 0.79 -5.72
C ILE A 5 -17.32 1.03 -6.80
N ARG A 6 -18.20 0.05 -7.06
CA ARG A 6 -19.30 0.19 -8.02
C ARG A 6 -20.29 1.32 -7.70
N SER A 7 -20.42 1.70 -6.43
CA SER A 7 -21.31 2.81 -6.05
C SER A 7 -20.73 4.21 -6.37
N MET A 8 -19.44 4.29 -6.68
CA MET A 8 -18.75 5.51 -7.06
C MET A 8 -18.58 5.66 -8.58
N ASP A 9 -18.83 4.60 -9.35
CA ASP A 9 -18.83 4.64 -10.82
C ASP A 9 -19.83 5.70 -11.31
N GLY A 10 -19.35 6.63 -12.14
CA GLY A 10 -20.17 7.72 -12.72
C GLY A 10 -20.42 8.93 -11.81
N ARG A 11 -19.93 8.95 -10.56
CA ARG A 11 -20.11 10.11 -9.63
C ARG A 11 -19.04 11.20 -9.76
N GLY A 12 -18.15 11.08 -10.73
CA GLY A 12 -17.01 11.97 -10.91
C GLY A 12 -15.93 11.79 -9.85
N TYR A 13 -14.75 12.35 -10.11
CA TYR A 13 -13.54 12.05 -9.36
C TYR A 13 -13.58 12.46 -7.88
N GLN A 14 -14.37 13.48 -7.54
CA GLN A 14 -14.55 13.92 -6.14
C GLN A 14 -15.17 12.86 -5.24
N ALA A 15 -15.89 11.86 -5.79
CA ALA A 15 -16.46 10.77 -5.01
C ALA A 15 -15.40 9.99 -4.23
N TYR A 16 -14.19 9.87 -4.78
CA TYR A 16 -13.09 9.17 -4.11
C TYR A 16 -12.67 9.82 -2.80
N LYS A 17 -12.87 11.14 -2.61
CA LYS A 17 -12.55 11.80 -1.34
C LYS A 17 -13.28 11.19 -0.15
N SER A 18 -14.45 10.61 -0.37
CA SER A 18 -15.20 9.88 0.67
C SER A 18 -14.47 8.65 1.22
N LEU A 19 -13.47 8.13 0.49
CA LEU A 19 -12.66 7.00 0.95
C LEU A 19 -11.63 7.42 2.01
N GLN A 20 -11.27 8.70 2.09
CA GLN A 20 -10.22 9.16 3.00
C GLN A 20 -10.58 8.84 4.46
N GLY A 21 -9.65 8.23 5.18
CA GLY A 21 -9.82 7.77 6.56
C GLY A 21 -10.58 6.44 6.70
N THR A 22 -11.11 5.86 5.61
CA THR A 22 -11.80 4.57 5.69
C THR A 22 -10.80 3.41 5.74
N THR A 23 -11.17 2.37 6.49
CA THR A 23 -10.45 1.09 6.55
C THR A 23 -11.34 0.00 5.99
N TRP A 24 -10.77 -0.82 5.10
CA TRP A 24 -11.43 -1.96 4.49
C TRP A 24 -10.78 -3.24 5.00
N ASP A 25 -11.61 -4.18 5.42
CA ASP A 25 -11.16 -5.53 5.74
C ASP A 25 -11.00 -6.33 4.43
N CYS A 26 -9.78 -6.80 4.23
CA CYS A 26 -9.31 -7.54 3.07
C CYS A 26 -8.56 -8.80 3.54
N ALA A 27 -9.12 -9.51 4.54
CA ALA A 27 -8.54 -10.69 5.18
C ALA A 27 -7.63 -11.50 4.22
N PRO A 28 -6.36 -11.73 4.59
CA PRO A 28 -5.80 -11.61 5.95
C PRO A 28 -5.28 -10.21 6.34
N PHE A 29 -5.49 -9.18 5.52
CA PHE A 29 -4.98 -7.83 5.81
C PHE A 29 -6.09 -6.78 5.84
N THR A 30 -5.77 -5.61 6.38
CA THR A 30 -6.63 -4.43 6.27
C THR A 30 -5.98 -3.40 5.35
N LEU A 31 -6.80 -2.68 4.59
CA LEU A 31 -6.38 -1.61 3.71
C LEU A 31 -6.98 -0.30 4.19
N LYS A 32 -6.15 0.69 4.51
CA LYS A 32 -6.61 2.01 4.96
C LYS A 32 -6.23 3.10 3.97
N PHE A 33 -7.19 3.98 3.73
CA PHE A 33 -7.05 5.12 2.84
C PHE A 33 -6.54 6.33 3.63
N GLU A 34 -5.21 6.45 3.75
CA GLU A 34 -4.59 7.52 4.54
C GLU A 34 -4.84 8.91 3.95
N HIS A 35 -4.61 9.05 2.64
CA HIS A 35 -4.81 10.31 1.95
C HIS A 35 -5.24 10.06 0.51
N VAL A 36 -6.43 10.54 0.14
CA VAL A 36 -6.96 10.34 -1.21
C VAL A 36 -6.63 11.53 -2.09
N GLN A 37 -6.14 11.27 -3.30
CA GLN A 37 -5.78 12.29 -4.26
C GLN A 37 -7.00 13.14 -4.69
N GLY A 38 -6.79 14.44 -4.92
CA GLY A 38 -7.87 15.39 -5.24
C GLY A 38 -8.33 15.38 -6.69
N ASP A 39 -7.44 15.02 -7.61
CA ASP A 39 -7.66 14.92 -9.05
C ASP A 39 -6.77 13.80 -9.66
N PRO A 40 -6.96 13.42 -10.94
CA PRO A 40 -6.17 12.35 -11.60
C PRO A 40 -4.67 12.64 -11.79
N PHE A 41 -4.26 13.91 -11.71
CA PHE A 41 -2.91 14.40 -11.95
C PHE A 41 -2.13 14.66 -10.66
N ALA A 42 -2.81 14.71 -9.52
CA ALA A 42 -2.23 14.89 -8.21
C ALA A 42 -1.25 13.76 -7.79
N TRP A 43 -0.67 13.91 -6.59
CA TRP A 43 0.06 12.82 -5.97
C TRP A 43 -0.89 11.65 -5.69
N PRO A 44 -0.54 10.41 -6.10
CA PRO A 44 -1.32 9.21 -5.88
C PRO A 44 -1.87 9.07 -4.45
N THR A 45 -3.02 8.42 -4.35
CA THR A 45 -3.65 8.09 -3.06
C THR A 45 -2.67 7.27 -2.23
N ARG A 46 -2.37 7.74 -1.01
CA ARG A 46 -1.56 7.04 -0.03
C ARG A 46 -2.42 6.03 0.71
N LEU A 47 -1.98 4.79 0.72
CA LEU A 47 -2.62 3.66 1.38
C LEU A 47 -1.65 3.01 2.36
N SER A 48 -2.20 2.43 3.43
CA SER A 48 -1.48 1.50 4.32
C SER A 48 -2.15 0.13 4.25
N VAL A 49 -1.33 -0.91 4.16
CA VAL A 49 -1.75 -2.31 4.35
C VAL A 49 -1.21 -2.78 5.68
N THR A 50 -2.07 -3.37 6.49
CA THR A 50 -1.70 -3.88 7.80
C THR A 50 -2.10 -5.34 7.93
N ILE A 51 -1.16 -6.18 8.35
CA ILE A 51 -1.37 -7.60 8.63
C ILE A 51 -0.83 -7.93 10.03
N ALA A 52 -1.60 -8.69 10.82
CA ALA A 52 -1.11 -9.15 12.11
C ALA A 52 0.04 -10.16 11.92
N LEU A 53 1.06 -10.11 12.77
CA LEU A 53 2.22 -10.99 12.64
C LEU A 53 1.84 -12.46 12.73
N GLN A 54 0.86 -12.80 13.58
CA GLN A 54 0.31 -14.15 13.69
C GLN A 54 -0.30 -14.68 12.37
N ASP A 55 -0.81 -13.79 11.51
CA ASP A 55 -1.48 -14.12 10.24
C ASP A 55 -0.54 -13.95 9.04
N SER A 56 0.64 -13.35 9.25
CA SER A 56 1.62 -13.02 8.21
C SER A 56 2.45 -14.20 7.71
N GLY A 57 2.47 -15.31 8.46
CA GLY A 57 3.38 -16.44 8.20
C GLY A 57 4.86 -16.13 8.45
N LEU A 58 5.20 -14.95 8.98
CA LEU A 58 6.57 -14.55 9.28
C LEU A 58 7.05 -15.22 10.58
N PRO A 59 8.13 -16.02 10.55
CA PRO A 59 8.65 -16.64 11.77
C PRO A 59 9.07 -15.59 12.82
N PRO A 60 8.81 -15.82 14.12
CA PRO A 60 9.26 -14.93 15.20
C PRO A 60 10.76 -14.63 15.17
N ALA A 61 11.56 -15.63 14.78
CA ALA A 61 13.01 -15.52 14.64
C ALA A 61 13.48 -14.48 13.60
N CYS A 62 12.59 -13.99 12.72
CA CYS A 62 12.88 -12.96 11.73
C CYS A 62 12.76 -11.53 12.27
N HIS A 63 12.18 -11.32 13.46
CA HIS A 63 11.92 -9.98 14.01
C HIS A 63 12.10 -9.88 15.54
N ASP A 64 12.73 -10.88 16.15
CA ASP A 64 13.06 -10.99 17.58
C ASP A 64 14.14 -9.99 18.03
N THR A 65 14.97 -9.48 17.12
CA THR A 65 15.97 -8.43 17.42
C THR A 65 15.75 -7.18 16.56
N PRO A 66 16.18 -5.99 17.01
CA PRO A 66 16.07 -4.76 16.24
C PRO A 66 16.76 -4.84 14.86
N LEU A 67 17.91 -5.52 14.78
CA LEU A 67 18.65 -5.66 13.52
C LEU A 67 17.92 -6.56 12.52
N LYS A 68 17.39 -7.70 12.98
CA LYS A 68 16.61 -8.61 12.13
C LYS A 68 15.30 -7.97 11.68
N ARG A 69 14.64 -7.23 12.57
CA ARG A 69 13.46 -6.43 12.24
C ARG A 69 13.75 -5.40 11.15
N LEU A 70 14.86 -4.67 11.26
CA LEU A 70 15.30 -3.73 10.22
C LEU A 70 15.54 -4.44 8.88
N ALA A 71 16.22 -5.60 8.91
CA ALA A 71 16.46 -6.40 7.71
C ALA A 71 15.16 -6.92 7.09
N LEU A 72 14.20 -7.35 7.92
CA LEU A 72 12.88 -7.80 7.49
C LEU A 72 12.06 -6.68 6.86
N GLU A 73 12.03 -5.50 7.49
CA GLU A 73 11.34 -4.32 6.93
C GLU A 73 11.89 -3.93 5.55
N ASP A 74 13.22 -3.92 5.39
CA ASP A 74 13.86 -3.63 4.09
C ASP A 74 13.59 -4.74 3.06
N PHE A 75 13.61 -6.01 3.48
CA PHE A 75 13.28 -7.15 2.63
C PHE A 75 11.84 -7.08 2.12
N LEU A 76 10.87 -6.82 3.01
CA LEU A 76 9.46 -6.70 2.65
C LEU A 76 9.22 -5.54 1.68
N LEU A 77 9.89 -4.40 1.88
CA LEU A 77 9.80 -3.27 0.96
C LEU A 77 10.31 -3.63 -0.45
N ARG A 78 11.45 -4.34 -0.54
CA ARG A 78 11.98 -4.82 -1.82
C ARG A 78 11.04 -5.81 -2.49
N ALA A 79 10.56 -6.79 -1.72
CA ALA A 79 9.64 -7.81 -2.23
C ALA A 79 8.36 -7.18 -2.77
N PHE A 80 7.78 -6.23 -2.04
CA PHE A 80 6.58 -5.49 -2.48
C PHE A 80 6.86 -4.66 -3.73
N HIS A 81 7.95 -3.89 -3.74
CA HIS A 81 8.35 -3.09 -4.90
C HIS A 81 8.50 -3.95 -6.16
N ASP A 82 9.14 -5.11 -6.05
CA ASP A 82 9.33 -6.02 -7.18
C ASP A 82 8.03 -6.72 -7.60
N ALA A 83 7.15 -7.06 -6.65
CA ALA A 83 5.82 -7.58 -6.96
C ALA A 83 4.99 -6.56 -7.75
N VAL A 84 4.94 -5.31 -7.26
CA VAL A 84 4.24 -4.19 -7.91
C VAL A 84 4.76 -3.94 -9.32
N ARG A 85 6.08 -3.94 -9.52
CA ARG A 85 6.68 -3.79 -10.86
C ARG A 85 6.25 -4.87 -11.86
N ARG A 86 5.94 -6.09 -11.40
CA ARG A 86 5.49 -7.19 -12.27
C ARG A 86 4.01 -7.11 -12.61
N VAL A 87 3.18 -6.59 -11.72
CA VAL A 87 1.72 -6.53 -11.91
C VAL A 87 1.23 -5.20 -12.48
N ASN A 88 2.04 -4.14 -12.38
CA ASN A 88 1.66 -2.83 -12.91
C ASN A 88 1.39 -2.91 -14.42
N PRO A 89 0.31 -2.26 -14.89
CA PRO A 89 -0.03 -2.26 -16.30
C PRO A 89 1.05 -1.55 -17.12
N LYS A 90 1.34 -2.07 -18.32
CA LYS A 90 2.28 -1.45 -19.27
C LYS A 90 1.77 -0.13 -19.84
N SER A 91 0.45 0.07 -19.83
CA SER A 91 -0.23 1.32 -20.15
C SER A 91 -1.18 1.68 -19.02
N ALA A 92 -0.90 2.75 -18.30
CA ALA A 92 -1.85 3.38 -17.40
C ALA A 92 -2.88 4.17 -18.24
N GLY A 93 -4.12 4.31 -17.75
CA GLY A 93 -5.08 5.26 -18.34
C GLY A 93 -4.58 6.71 -18.22
N SER A 94 -5.45 7.70 -18.43
CA SER A 94 -5.05 9.10 -18.25
C SER A 94 -4.46 9.37 -16.86
N GLY A 95 -3.34 10.11 -16.80
CA GLY A 95 -2.63 10.41 -15.56
C GLY A 95 -1.87 9.21 -14.97
N LYS A 96 -2.10 8.91 -13.68
CA LYS A 96 -1.49 7.78 -12.95
C LYS A 96 -2.46 6.59 -12.75
N SER A 97 -3.55 6.56 -13.51
CA SER A 97 -4.63 5.58 -13.38
C SER A 97 -4.13 4.13 -13.38
N GLY A 98 -4.46 3.39 -12.33
CA GLY A 98 -4.10 1.96 -12.18
C GLY A 98 -2.65 1.69 -11.79
N VAL A 99 -1.81 2.73 -11.65
CA VAL A 99 -0.43 2.57 -11.23
C VAL A 99 -0.38 2.36 -9.71
N ILE A 100 0.24 1.26 -9.30
CA ILE A 100 0.62 1.01 -7.91
C ILE A 100 2.10 1.36 -7.76
N THR A 101 2.49 2.08 -6.72
CA THR A 101 3.89 2.34 -6.40
C THR A 101 4.14 2.22 -4.91
N ALA A 102 5.40 2.03 -4.56
CA ALA A 102 5.89 2.14 -3.19
C ALA A 102 7.21 2.90 -3.21
N LEU A 103 7.76 3.16 -2.02
CA LEU A 103 9.10 3.73 -1.92
C LEU A 103 10.12 2.79 -2.59
N THR A 104 10.88 3.31 -3.55
CA THR A 104 11.96 2.54 -4.20
C THR A 104 13.12 2.33 -3.24
N PRO A 105 13.49 1.08 -2.91
CA PRO A 105 14.61 0.81 -2.03
C PRO A 105 15.95 1.05 -2.76
N GLY A 106 16.88 1.70 -2.08
CA GLY A 106 18.26 1.85 -2.55
C GLY A 106 19.15 0.65 -2.22
N GLN A 107 20.47 0.77 -2.43
CA GLN A 107 21.43 -0.29 -2.10
C GLN A 107 21.62 -0.50 -0.58
N LYS A 108 21.37 0.53 0.22
CA LYS A 108 21.54 0.50 1.68
C LYS A 108 20.29 -0.04 2.39
N ILE A 109 20.50 -0.86 3.41
CA ILE A 109 19.47 -1.24 4.39
C ILE A 109 19.33 -0.10 5.40
N LEU A 110 18.19 0.59 5.40
CA LEU A 110 17.92 1.74 6.26
C LEU A 110 16.52 1.65 6.85
N LYS A 111 16.35 2.16 8.07
CA LYS A 111 15.03 2.33 8.67
C LYS A 111 14.25 3.36 7.87
N ARG A 112 13.02 3.02 7.45
CA ARG A 112 12.16 3.87 6.61
C ARG A 112 10.73 3.81 7.12
N SER A 113 9.95 4.83 6.83
CA SER A 113 8.53 4.88 7.16
C SER A 113 7.64 4.02 6.24
N ALA A 114 8.21 3.46 5.16
CA ALA A 114 7.45 2.69 4.18
C ALA A 114 7.03 1.30 4.68
N VAL A 115 7.78 0.72 5.62
CA VAL A 115 7.44 -0.56 6.24
C VAL A 115 7.82 -0.51 7.72
N ALA A 116 6.91 -0.98 8.58
CA ALA A 116 7.16 -1.11 10.01
C ALA A 116 6.70 -2.49 10.49
N VAL A 117 7.56 -3.15 11.26
CA VAL A 117 7.22 -4.37 12.00
C VAL A 117 7.24 -4.01 13.48
N ALA A 118 6.08 -3.74 14.06
CA ALA A 118 5.95 -3.27 15.43
C ALA A 118 4.58 -3.67 15.98
N GLU A 119 4.45 -3.69 17.31
CA GLU A 119 3.13 -3.83 17.97
C GLU A 119 2.32 -5.06 17.51
N GLY A 120 2.99 -6.17 17.18
CA GLY A 120 2.32 -7.40 16.75
C GLY A 120 1.83 -7.39 15.29
N GLN A 121 2.24 -6.43 14.47
CA GLN A 121 1.77 -6.27 13.09
C GLN A 121 2.89 -5.85 12.13
N VAL A 122 2.63 -6.04 10.85
CA VAL A 122 3.39 -5.45 9.74
C VAL A 122 2.50 -4.40 9.09
N GLU A 123 3.00 -3.17 8.99
CA GLU A 123 2.38 -2.09 8.24
C GLU A 123 3.26 -1.76 7.02
N LEU A 124 2.64 -1.63 5.84
CA LEU A 124 3.29 -1.24 4.60
C LEU A 124 2.54 -0.09 3.93
N ILE A 125 3.27 0.97 3.61
CA ILE A 125 2.76 2.15 2.92
C ILE A 125 3.04 2.03 1.43
N HIS A 126 2.00 2.24 0.63
CA HIS A 126 2.08 2.26 -0.81
C HIS A 126 1.13 3.32 -1.37
N PHE A 127 1.17 3.48 -2.68
CA PHE A 127 0.44 4.51 -3.39
C PHE A 127 -0.28 3.91 -4.59
N VAL A 128 -1.49 4.40 -4.84
CA VAL A 128 -2.31 3.95 -5.96
C VAL A 128 -2.89 5.15 -6.68
N GLY A 129 -2.69 5.22 -7.98
CA GLY A 129 -3.45 6.13 -8.84
C GLY A 129 -4.84 5.55 -9.06
N LEU A 130 -5.83 6.18 -8.43
CA LEU A 130 -7.25 5.87 -8.64
C LEU A 130 -7.64 6.12 -10.10
N PRO A 131 -8.52 5.29 -10.66
CA PRO A 131 -8.88 5.39 -12.05
C PRO A 131 -9.70 6.65 -12.32
N ALA A 132 -9.47 7.22 -13.51
CA ALA A 132 -10.16 8.39 -14.01
C ALA A 132 -10.58 8.10 -15.45
N ASP A 133 -11.87 7.85 -15.66
CA ASP A 133 -12.59 7.81 -16.93
C ASP A 133 -14.08 8.09 -16.65
#